data_AF-A0A2P2MF82-F1
#
_entry.id   AF-A0A2P2MF82-F1
#
_cell.length_a   1.000
_cell.length_b   1.000
_cell.length_c   1.000
_cell.angle_alpha   90.00
_cell.angle_beta   90.00
_cell.angle_gamma   90.00
#
_symmetry.space_group_name_H-M   'P 1'
#
loop_
_entity.id
_entity.type
_entity.pdbx_description
1 polymer ?
#
loop_
_entity_poly.entity_id
_entity_poly.type
_entity_poly.pdbx_seq_one_letter_code
_entity_poly.pdbx_strand_id
1 'polypeptide(L)'
;MAVYNTFDLVPGEDRLFANAILLRLAHAFMSGDKDMRISVVKVFLSELRGRKKEKKSKQYKGILSDARVHNHMELLKRVKVVFDTGDAESRALALVLFGCWANFAKDSSHIRYLILSSMVSSNILEVSSVICLILEMQSWFP
;
A
#
# COMPACT_ATOMS: atom_id res chain seq x y z
N MET A 1 3.14 -24.42 5.93
CA MET A 1 4.03 -24.64 4.77
C MET A 1 4.59 -23.30 4.36
N ALA A 2 5.90 -23.19 4.18
CA ALA A 2 6.53 -21.91 3.85
C ALA A 2 6.43 -21.64 2.34
N VAL A 3 6.17 -20.37 1.98
CA VAL A 3 5.86 -19.92 0.60
C VAL A 3 6.95 -20.29 -0.42
N TYR A 4 8.19 -20.48 0.02
CA TYR A 4 9.29 -20.91 -0.86
C TYR A 4 9.06 -22.30 -1.47
N ASN A 5 8.36 -23.22 -0.79
CA ASN A 5 8.07 -24.56 -1.30
C ASN A 5 7.00 -24.58 -2.41
N THR A 6 6.16 -23.55 -2.50
CA THR A 6 5.09 -23.52 -3.50
C THR A 6 5.59 -23.06 -4.87
N PHE A 7 6.75 -22.41 -4.91
CA PHE A 7 7.32 -21.79 -6.11
C PHE A 7 8.75 -22.27 -6.41
N ASP A 8 9.24 -23.30 -5.72
CA ASP A 8 10.61 -23.84 -5.86
C ASP A 8 11.71 -22.76 -5.71
N LEU A 9 11.45 -21.76 -4.86
CA LEU A 9 12.35 -20.61 -4.69
C LEU A 9 13.51 -20.96 -3.75
N VAL A 10 14.72 -20.53 -4.11
CA VAL A 10 15.89 -20.64 -3.21
C VAL A 10 15.62 -19.82 -1.94
N PRO A 11 15.98 -20.29 -0.74
CA PRO A 11 15.78 -19.54 0.50
C PRO A 11 16.34 -18.10 0.40
N GLY A 12 15.46 -17.09 0.51
CA GLY A 12 15.80 -15.67 0.35
C GLY A 12 15.32 -15.04 -0.97
N GLU A 13 15.09 -15.83 -2.02
CA GLU A 13 14.49 -15.35 -3.28
C GLU A 13 13.03 -14.95 -3.12
N ASP A 14 12.33 -15.52 -2.15
CA ASP A 14 10.94 -15.17 -1.82
C ASP A 14 10.77 -13.67 -1.51
N ARG A 15 11.78 -13.05 -0.90
CA ARG A 15 11.80 -11.60 -0.62
C ARG A 15 12.09 -10.77 -1.86
N LEU A 16 13.05 -11.20 -2.69
CA LEU A 16 13.39 -10.53 -3.95
C LEU A 16 12.23 -10.56 -4.93
N PHE A 17 11.57 -11.73 -5.04
CA PHE A 17 10.40 -11.93 -5.87
C PHE A 17 9.22 -11.08 -5.41
N ALA A 18 8.93 -11.05 -4.10
CA ALA A 18 7.90 -10.17 -3.55
C ALA A 18 8.19 -8.70 -3.84
N ASN A 19 9.43 -8.24 -3.61
CA ASN A 19 9.84 -6.87 -3.89
C ASN A 19 9.70 -6.51 -5.38
N ALA A 20 10.05 -7.43 -6.29
CA ALA A 20 9.88 -7.25 -7.73
C ALA A 20 8.40 -7.11 -8.12
N ILE A 21 7.51 -7.95 -7.57
CA ILE A 21 6.06 -7.84 -7.78
C ILE A 21 5.55 -6.48 -7.29
N LEU A 22 5.92 -6.07 -6.08
CA LEU A 22 5.49 -4.78 -5.51
C LEU A 22 5.95 -3.60 -6.38
N LEU A 23 7.20 -3.63 -6.84
CA LEU A 23 7.74 -2.59 -7.72
C LEU A 23 7.01 -2.55 -9.06
N ARG A 24 6.65 -3.71 -9.61
CA ARG A 24 5.90 -3.82 -10.87
C ARG A 24 4.48 -3.28 -10.72
N LEU A 25 3.80 -3.60 -9.61
CA LEU A 25 2.47 -3.06 -9.30
C LEU A 25 2.52 -1.55 -9.06
N ALA A 26 3.51 -1.04 -8.33
CA ALA A 26 3.68 0.40 -8.12
C ALA A 26 3.97 1.14 -9.44
N HIS A 27 4.75 0.52 -10.33
CA HIS A 27 4.98 1.07 -11.67
C HIS A 27 3.69 1.06 -12.50
N ALA A 28 2.94 -0.04 -12.52
CA ALA A 28 1.65 -0.12 -13.23
C ALA A 28 0.63 0.90 -12.70
N PHE A 29 0.61 1.16 -11.40
CA PHE A 29 -0.20 2.23 -10.81
C PHE A 29 0.24 3.62 -11.31
N MET A 30 1.54 3.85 -11.42
CA MET A 30 2.12 5.12 -11.86
C MET A 30 1.85 5.42 -13.34
N SER A 31 2.12 4.46 -14.23
CA SER A 31 2.02 4.66 -15.69
C SER A 31 0.70 4.20 -16.30
N GLY A 32 -0.10 3.43 -15.57
CA GLY A 32 -1.36 2.89 -16.05
C GLY A 32 -2.48 3.91 -16.13
N ASP A 33 -3.52 3.53 -16.87
CA ASP A 33 -4.80 4.23 -16.92
C ASP A 33 -5.60 4.06 -15.62
N LYS A 34 -6.78 4.66 -15.59
CA LYS A 34 -7.68 4.63 -14.43
C LYS A 34 -8.06 3.20 -14.02
N ASP A 35 -8.37 2.33 -14.98
CA ASP A 35 -8.80 0.96 -14.69
C ASP A 35 -7.64 0.12 -14.14
N MET A 36 -6.42 0.32 -14.65
CA MET A 36 -5.21 -0.27 -14.11
C MET A 36 -4.97 0.19 -12.68
N ARG A 37 -5.08 1.50 -12.38
CA ARG A 37 -4.92 2.04 -11.02
C ARG A 37 -5.92 1.42 -10.04
N ILE A 38 -7.19 1.36 -10.44
CA ILE A 38 -8.26 0.71 -9.65
C ILE A 38 -7.92 -0.76 -9.40
N SER A 39 -7.43 -1.47 -10.41
CA SER A 39 -7.09 -2.88 -10.31
C SER A 39 -5.94 -3.12 -9.34
N VAL A 40 -4.88 -2.29 -9.40
CA VAL A 40 -3.78 -2.35 -8.44
C VAL A 40 -4.27 -2.08 -7.02
N VAL A 41 -5.12 -1.07 -6.80
CA VAL A 41 -5.69 -0.78 -5.47
C VAL A 41 -6.51 -1.96 -4.94
N LYS A 42 -7.33 -2.60 -5.79
CA LYS A 42 -8.11 -3.79 -5.41
C LYS A 42 -7.23 -4.96 -4.94
N VAL A 43 -6.08 -5.18 -5.57
CA VAL A 43 -5.12 -6.21 -5.15
C VAL A 43 -4.64 -5.92 -3.73
N PHE A 44 -4.21 -4.69 -3.44
CA PHE A 44 -3.71 -4.33 -2.12
C PHE A 44 -4.80 -4.31 -1.03
N LEU A 45 -6.01 -3.88 -1.36
CA LEU A 45 -7.15 -3.98 -0.43
C LEU A 45 -7.50 -5.43 -0.11
N SER A 46 -7.42 -6.32 -1.10
CA SER A 46 -7.67 -7.76 -0.89
C SER A 46 -6.62 -8.38 0.02
N GLU A 47 -5.35 -8.01 -0.16
CA GLU A 47 -4.25 -8.44 0.70
C GLU A 47 -4.43 -7.92 2.14
N LEU A 48 -4.79 -6.64 2.30
CA LEU A 48 -5.07 -6.03 3.60
C LEU A 48 -6.24 -6.73 4.33
N ARG A 49 -7.33 -7.03 3.61
CA ARG A 49 -8.47 -7.79 4.14
C ARG A 49 -8.09 -9.22 4.52
N GLY A 50 -7.24 -9.88 3.72
CA GLY A 50 -6.69 -11.20 4.01
C GLY A 50 -5.96 -11.23 5.36
N ARG A 51 -5.08 -10.25 5.60
CA ARG A 51 -4.38 -10.11 6.89
C ARG A 51 -5.32 -9.98 8.08
N LYS A 52 -6.41 -9.21 7.95
CA LYS A 52 -7.38 -9.04 9.06
C LYS A 52 -8.04 -10.37 9.44
N LYS A 53 -8.34 -11.22 8.45
CA LYS A 53 -8.88 -12.56 8.69
C LYS A 53 -7.86 -13.47 9.36
N GLU A 54 -6.60 -13.43 8.93
CA GLU A 54 -5.54 -14.34 9.42
C GLU A 54 -4.85 -13.87 10.70
N LYS A 55 -4.96 -12.59 11.08
CA LYS A 55 -4.59 -12.14 12.44
C LYS A 55 -5.37 -12.89 13.53
N LYS A 56 -6.53 -13.47 13.20
CA LYS A 56 -7.28 -14.37 14.09
C LYS A 56 -6.69 -15.79 14.17
N SER A 57 -5.86 -16.21 13.20
CA SER A 57 -5.27 -17.56 13.11
C SER A 57 -3.74 -17.61 13.34
N LYS A 58 -3.09 -16.50 13.73
CA LYS A 58 -1.67 -16.38 14.14
C LYS A 58 -0.59 -16.80 13.11
N GLN A 59 -0.92 -17.26 11.91
CA GLN A 59 0.07 -17.98 11.07
C GLN A 59 0.66 -17.21 9.88
N TYR A 60 0.06 -16.10 9.42
CA TYR A 60 0.53 -15.38 8.24
C TYR A 60 0.75 -13.88 8.51
N LYS A 61 1.96 -13.39 8.19
CA LYS A 61 2.37 -11.98 8.39
C LYS A 61 2.15 -11.09 7.14
N GLY A 62 1.68 -11.63 6.00
CA GLY A 62 1.47 -10.85 4.78
C GLY A 62 2.77 -10.59 3.99
N ILE A 63 2.62 -10.23 2.71
CA ILE A 63 3.76 -9.91 1.82
C ILE A 63 4.37 -8.53 2.11
N LEU A 64 3.64 -7.64 2.82
CA LEU A 64 4.09 -6.30 3.25
C LEU A 64 4.39 -6.23 4.76
N SER A 65 4.77 -7.33 5.40
CA SER A 65 5.41 -7.24 6.72
C SER A 65 6.77 -6.56 6.59
N ASP A 66 7.15 -5.68 7.54
CA ASP A 66 8.38 -4.86 7.49
C ASP A 66 9.64 -5.63 7.07
N ALA A 67 9.79 -6.87 7.50
CA ALA A 67 10.95 -7.70 7.17
C ALA A 67 11.07 -8.09 5.68
N ARG A 68 10.06 -7.79 4.83
CA ARG A 68 9.96 -8.27 3.44
C ARG A 68 10.03 -7.16 2.38
N VAL A 69 9.89 -5.87 2.73
CA VAL A 69 9.86 -4.77 1.75
C VAL A 69 11.17 -3.96 1.81
N HIS A 70 12.19 -4.38 1.05
CA HIS A 70 13.48 -3.69 1.03
C HIS A 70 13.40 -2.30 0.39
N ASN A 71 12.70 -2.13 -0.73
CA ASN A 71 12.66 -0.87 -1.48
C ASN A 71 11.39 -0.05 -1.20
N HIS A 72 10.98 0.04 0.06
CA HIS A 72 9.75 0.73 0.46
C HIS A 72 9.74 2.22 0.05
N MET A 73 10.89 2.91 0.11
CA MET A 73 10.99 4.31 -0.34
C MET A 73 10.64 4.50 -1.82
N GLU A 74 11.10 3.58 -2.68
CA GLU A 74 10.85 3.65 -4.13
C GLU A 74 9.37 3.39 -4.45
N LEU A 75 8.72 2.49 -3.70
CA LEU A 75 7.27 2.27 -3.79
C LEU A 75 6.50 3.55 -3.44
N LEU A 76 6.84 4.18 -2.31
CA LEU A 76 6.20 5.42 -1.87
C LEU A 76 6.40 6.54 -2.89
N LYS A 77 7.60 6.66 -3.47
CA LYS A 77 7.91 7.67 -4.48
C LYS A 77 7.03 7.53 -5.73
N ARG A 78 6.87 6.31 -6.26
CA ARG A 78 6.04 6.06 -7.47
C ARG A 78 4.57 6.41 -7.27
N VAL A 79 4.03 6.08 -6.10
CA VAL A 79 2.63 6.41 -5.76
C VAL A 79 2.46 7.90 -5.51
N LYS A 80 3.46 8.54 -4.90
CA LYS A 80 3.44 9.99 -4.67
C LYS A 80 3.38 10.76 -6.00
N VAL A 81 4.08 10.32 -7.05
CA VAL A 81 3.97 10.96 -8.38
C VAL A 81 2.52 11.04 -8.85
N VAL A 82 1.76 9.95 -8.68
CA VAL A 82 0.33 9.92 -9.03
C VAL A 82 -0.50 10.84 -8.14
N PHE A 83 -0.16 10.94 -6.84
CA PHE A 83 -0.82 11.87 -5.95
C PHE A 83 -0.55 13.34 -6.32
N ASP A 84 0.70 13.68 -6.67
CA ASP A 84 1.08 15.06 -6.97
C ASP A 84 0.52 15.55 -8.33
N THR A 85 0.44 14.65 -9.31
CA THR A 85 0.09 15.00 -10.70
C THR A 85 -1.33 14.59 -11.11
N GLY A 86 -1.98 13.73 -10.32
CA GLY A 86 -3.27 13.15 -10.63
C GLY A 86 -4.46 14.06 -10.33
N ASP A 87 -5.58 13.70 -10.93
CA ASP A 87 -6.89 14.24 -10.60
C ASP A 87 -7.37 13.71 -9.23
N ALA A 88 -8.47 14.28 -8.73
CA ALA A 88 -9.05 13.94 -7.43
C ALA A 88 -9.21 12.43 -7.19
N GLU A 89 -9.62 11.69 -8.21
CA GLU A 89 -9.81 10.25 -8.13
C GLU A 89 -8.47 9.51 -8.06
N SER A 90 -7.48 9.88 -8.88
CA SER A 90 -6.13 9.32 -8.80
C SER A 90 -5.47 9.62 -7.45
N ARG A 91 -5.69 10.81 -6.89
CA ARG A 91 -5.22 11.17 -5.54
C ARG A 91 -5.89 10.33 -4.47
N ALA A 92 -7.20 10.14 -4.56
CA ALA A 92 -7.95 9.27 -3.65
C ALA A 92 -7.44 7.82 -3.70
N LEU A 93 -7.17 7.28 -4.90
CA LEU A 93 -6.59 5.94 -5.06
C LEU A 93 -5.17 5.84 -4.48
N ALA A 94 -4.34 6.87 -4.65
CA ALA A 94 -2.99 6.92 -4.08
C ALA A 94 -3.02 6.93 -2.54
N LEU A 95 -3.96 7.68 -1.94
CA LEU A 95 -4.20 7.69 -0.50
C LEU A 95 -4.58 6.30 0.00
N VAL A 96 -5.53 5.62 -0.66
CA VAL A 96 -5.92 4.25 -0.30
C VAL A 96 -4.72 3.31 -0.34
N LEU A 97 -3.84 3.44 -1.34
CA LEU A 97 -2.64 2.63 -1.47
C LEU A 97 -1.66 2.88 -0.31
N PHE A 98 -1.43 4.14 0.08
CA PHE A 98 -0.60 4.47 1.23
C PHE A 98 -1.12 3.83 2.52
N GLY A 99 -2.44 3.78 2.72
CA GLY A 99 -3.04 3.08 3.86
C GLY A 99 -2.86 1.56 3.83
N CYS A 100 -2.97 0.94 2.65
CA CYS A 100 -2.65 -0.49 2.50
C CYS A 100 -1.20 -0.81 2.90
N TRP A 101 -0.31 0.19 2.77
CA TRP A 101 1.12 0.10 3.02
C TRP A 101 1.54 0.68 4.38
N ALA A 102 0.58 0.90 5.27
CA ALA A 102 0.83 1.68 6.46
C ALA A 102 1.85 1.10 7.45
N ASN A 103 2.20 -0.18 7.32
CA ASN A 103 3.30 -0.78 8.09
C ASN A 103 4.62 0.00 7.91
N PHE A 104 4.94 0.41 6.68
CA PHE A 104 6.18 1.12 6.35
C PHE A 104 5.94 2.57 5.91
N ALA A 105 4.73 2.92 5.45
CA ALA A 105 4.43 4.31 5.07
C ALA A 105 4.48 5.28 6.27
N LYS A 106 4.25 4.76 7.49
CA LYS A 106 4.24 5.53 8.74
C LYS A 106 5.60 6.15 9.08
N ASP A 107 6.68 5.52 8.62
CA ASP A 107 8.03 5.94 8.95
C ASP A 107 8.44 7.17 8.10
N SER A 108 7.71 7.45 7.01
CA SER A 108 7.90 8.65 6.21
C SER A 108 7.10 9.82 6.78
N SER A 109 7.79 10.82 7.35
CA SER A 109 7.18 12.10 7.76
C SER A 109 6.46 12.80 6.61
N HIS A 110 7.01 12.71 5.40
CA HIS A 110 6.44 13.30 4.20
C HIS A 110 5.08 12.71 3.85
N ILE A 111 4.96 11.37 3.88
CA ILE A 111 3.69 10.69 3.61
C ILE A 111 2.68 10.95 4.72
N ARG A 112 3.11 10.95 5.99
CA ARG A 112 2.23 11.32 7.12
C ARG A 112 1.65 12.72 6.94
N TYR A 113 2.49 13.70 6.62
CA TYR A 113 2.04 15.08 6.38
C TYR A 113 1.08 15.17 5.19
N LEU A 114 1.37 14.48 4.09
CA LEU A 114 0.51 14.43 2.90
C LEU A 114 -0.89 13.89 3.22
N ILE A 115 -0.98 12.79 3.97
CA ILE A 115 -2.25 12.20 4.39
C ILE A 115 -3.02 13.20 5.27
N LEU A 116 -2.34 13.83 6.24
CA LEU A 116 -2.97 14.80 7.14
C LEU A 116 -3.49 16.03 6.37
N SER A 117 -2.70 16.54 5.43
CA SER A 117 -3.10 17.67 4.59
C SER A 117 -4.29 17.34 3.69
N SER A 118 -4.47 16.07 3.32
CA SER A 118 -5.60 15.63 2.50
C SER A 118 -6.93 15.56 3.29
N MET A 119 -6.87 15.52 4.63
CA MET A 119 -8.08 15.52 5.50
C MET A 119 -8.83 16.86 5.46
N VAL A 120 -8.11 17.95 5.21
CA VAL A 120 -8.68 19.30 5.14
C VAL A 120 -8.93 19.74 3.69
N SER A 121 -8.82 18.80 2.74
CA SER A 121 -9.12 19.03 1.33
C SER A 121 -10.61 19.31 1.13
N SER A 122 -10.95 20.20 0.20
CA SER A 122 -12.33 20.43 -0.22
C SER A 122 -12.89 19.28 -1.06
N ASN A 123 -12.06 18.31 -1.43
CA ASN A 123 -12.48 17.17 -2.24
C ASN A 123 -13.01 16.02 -1.39
N ILE A 124 -14.30 15.72 -1.56
CA ILE A 124 -14.97 14.66 -0.79
C ILE A 124 -14.37 13.27 -0.99
N LEU A 125 -13.76 12.98 -2.16
CA LEU A 125 -13.13 11.69 -2.43
C LEU A 125 -11.84 11.53 -1.64
N GLU A 126 -11.03 12.60 -1.54
CA GLU A 126 -9.82 12.59 -0.72
C GLU A 126 -10.17 12.47 0.76
N VAL A 127 -11.13 13.27 1.23
CA VAL A 127 -11.60 13.22 2.62
C VAL A 127 -12.20 11.86 2.95
N SER A 128 -13.05 11.29 2.09
CA SER A 128 -13.63 9.95 2.28
C SER A 128 -12.58 8.86 2.30
N SER A 129 -11.60 8.91 1.39
CA SER A 129 -10.48 7.98 1.39
C SER A 129 -9.70 8.07 2.69
N VAL A 130 -9.31 9.26 3.14
CA VAL A 130 -8.55 9.40 4.40
C VAL A 130 -9.38 8.98 5.62
N ILE A 131 -10.67 9.28 5.68
CA ILE A 131 -11.55 8.78 6.76
C ILE A 131 -11.58 7.24 6.75
N CYS A 132 -11.67 6.62 5.58
CA CYS A 132 -11.58 5.17 5.44
C CYS A 132 -10.23 4.65 5.97
N LEU A 133 -9.13 5.35 5.67
CA LEU A 133 -7.81 5.03 6.22
C LEU A 133 -7.75 5.18 7.75
N ILE A 134 -8.29 6.26 8.32
CA ILE A 134 -8.23 6.55 9.76
C ILE A 134 -8.96 5.49 10.58
N LEU A 135 -10.13 5.04 10.11
CA LEU A 135 -10.85 3.91 10.71
C LEU A 135 -10.04 2.60 10.66
N GLU A 136 -9.10 2.48 9.71
CA GLU A 136 -8.17 1.35 9.61
C GLU A 136 -6.80 1.59 10.29
N MET A 137 -6.49 2.83 10.68
CA MET A 137 -5.19 3.31 11.17
C MET A 137 -5.18 3.65 12.68
N GLN A 138 -6.08 3.08 13.49
CA GLN A 138 -6.15 3.33 14.94
C GLN A 138 -4.83 3.16 15.72
N SER A 139 -3.77 2.60 15.12
CA SER A 139 -2.43 2.49 15.73
C SER A 139 -1.44 3.63 15.35
N TRP A 140 -1.88 4.70 14.66
CA TRP A 140 -1.01 5.78 14.19
C TRP A 140 -1.03 7.05 15.05
N PHE A 141 -2.00 7.19 15.95
CA PHE A 141 -2.05 8.29 16.90
C PHE A 141 -1.73 7.73 18.29
N PRO A 142 -0.76 8.32 19.02
CA PRO A 142 -0.44 7.91 20.38
C PRO A 142 -1.60 8.16 21.35
#